data_AF-A0ABD5BM59-F1
#
_entry.id   AF-A0ABD5BM59-F1
#
_cell.length_a   1.000
_cell.length_b   1.000
_cell.length_c   1.000
_cell.angle_alpha   90.00
_cell.angle_beta   90.00
_cell.angle_gamma   90.00
#
_symmetry.space_group_name_H-M   'P 1'
#
loop_
_entity.id
_entity.type
_entity.pdbx_description
1 polymer ?
#
loop_
_entity_poly.entity_id
_entity_poly.type
_entity_poly.pdbx_seq_one_letter_code
_entity_poly.pdbx_strand_id
1 'polypeptide(L)'
;MRLRQVAGLSARPRAGAERALPNSLYGVQITLSGLVVGMGRVVGDGGLNFEIVDVAVDPEHQGKGLGRQIMSHIMGYLERAAPQGAYITLMADVPSLYEKFGFKLSRPASEGMYLVK
;
A
#
# COMPACT_ATOMS: atom_id res chain seq x y z
N MET A 1 -8.41 -8.50 7.95
CA MET A 1 -8.55 -7.73 9.20
C MET A 1 -7.38 -7.90 10.16
N ARG A 2 -7.00 -9.13 10.54
CA ARG A 2 -5.86 -9.42 11.44
C ARG A 2 -4.59 -8.62 11.14
N LEU A 3 -4.09 -8.71 9.90
CA LEU A 3 -2.79 -8.13 9.52
C LEU A 3 -2.71 -6.61 9.77
N ARG A 4 -3.80 -5.87 9.55
CA ARG A 4 -3.85 -4.43 9.86
C ARG A 4 -3.58 -4.17 11.34
N GLN A 5 -4.30 -4.89 12.20
CA GLN A 5 -4.24 -4.70 13.65
C GLN A 5 -2.84 -5.00 14.18
N VAL A 6 -2.26 -6.14 13.81
CA VAL A 6 -0.92 -6.52 14.30
C VAL A 6 0.18 -5.62 13.74
N ALA A 7 0.03 -5.09 12.52
CA ALA A 7 1.00 -4.18 11.90
C ALA A 7 0.82 -2.72 12.34
N GLY A 8 -0.07 -2.42 13.29
CA GLY A 8 -0.29 -1.06 13.79
C GLY A 8 -1.11 -0.15 12.87
N LEU A 9 -1.71 -0.68 11.80
CA LEU A 9 -2.61 0.08 10.94
C LEU A 9 -3.98 0.26 11.59
N SER A 10 -4.64 1.38 11.29
CA SER A 10 -6.00 1.65 11.75
C SER A 10 -6.97 0.52 11.39
N ALA A 11 -7.84 0.16 12.34
CA ALA A 11 -8.87 -0.84 12.12
C ALA A 11 -9.87 -0.36 11.04
N ARG A 12 -10.42 -1.31 10.29
CA ARG A 12 -11.47 -1.06 9.29
C ARG A 12 -12.67 -1.96 9.58
N PRO A 13 -13.92 -1.46 9.46
CA PRO A 13 -15.09 -2.31 9.56
C PRO A 13 -15.07 -3.41 8.51
N ARG A 14 -15.46 -4.64 8.89
CA ARG A 14 -15.51 -5.80 7.99
C ARG A 14 -16.33 -5.53 6.72
N ALA A 15 -17.54 -4.99 6.89
CA ALA A 15 -18.42 -4.65 5.76
C ALA A 15 -17.77 -3.66 4.78
N GLY A 16 -16.99 -2.70 5.29
CA GLY A 16 -16.23 -1.77 4.46
C GLY A 16 -15.12 -2.47 3.67
N ALA A 17 -14.38 -3.38 4.31
CA ALA A 17 -13.34 -4.16 3.64
C ALA A 17 -13.92 -5.09 2.56
N GLU A 18 -15.02 -5.79 2.85
CA GLU A 18 -15.71 -6.69 1.90
C GLU A 18 -16.19 -5.94 0.66
N ARG A 19 -16.67 -4.70 0.82
CA ARG A 19 -17.03 -3.83 -0.31
C ARG A 19 -15.81 -3.28 -1.04
N ALA A 20 -14.74 -2.89 -0.33
CA ALA A 20 -13.62 -2.16 -0.93
C ALA A 20 -12.61 -3.07 -1.64
N LEU A 21 -12.38 -4.29 -1.15
CA LEU A 21 -11.34 -5.17 -1.67
C LEU A 21 -11.53 -5.55 -3.16
N PRO A 22 -12.74 -5.90 -3.64
CA PRO A 22 -12.95 -6.19 -5.07
C PRO A 22 -12.72 -4.98 -6.00
N ASN A 23 -12.74 -3.77 -5.44
CA ASN A 23 -12.57 -2.51 -6.18
C ASN A 23 -11.11 -2.03 -6.22
N SER A 24 -10.17 -2.81 -5.69
CA SER A 24 -8.75 -2.52 -5.88
C SER A 24 -8.33 -2.70 -7.33
N LEU A 25 -7.51 -1.78 -7.82
CA LEU A 25 -6.85 -1.94 -9.13
C LEU A 25 -5.82 -3.06 -9.09
N TYR A 26 -5.11 -3.21 -7.97
CA TYR A 26 -4.15 -4.29 -7.75
C TYR A 26 -4.02 -4.63 -6.26
N GLY A 27 -3.67 -5.87 -5.97
CA GLY A 27 -3.44 -6.35 -4.61
C GLY A 27 -2.34 -7.42 -4.60
N VAL A 28 -1.47 -7.36 -3.60
CA VAL A 28 -0.45 -8.37 -3.34
C VAL A 28 -0.59 -8.85 -1.90
N GLN A 29 -0.40 -10.15 -1.70
CA GLN A 29 -0.30 -10.74 -0.37
C GLN A 29 0.83 -11.76 -0.33
N ILE A 30 1.51 -11.84 0.82
CA ILE A 30 2.50 -12.85 1.12
C ILE A 30 1.91 -13.79 2.16
N THR A 31 1.88 -15.08 1.84
CA THR A 31 1.33 -16.13 2.70
C THR A 31 2.44 -17.08 3.12
N LEU A 32 2.57 -17.34 4.42
CA LEU A 32 3.48 -18.34 4.99
C LEU A 32 2.65 -19.33 5.80
N SER A 33 2.76 -20.63 5.48
CA SER A 33 2.03 -21.70 6.17
C SER A 33 0.51 -21.44 6.28
N GLY A 34 -0.09 -20.90 5.22
CA GLY A 34 -1.53 -20.56 5.18
C GLY A 34 -1.91 -19.25 5.88
N LEU A 35 -0.97 -18.55 6.52
CA LEU A 35 -1.20 -17.26 7.17
C LEU A 35 -0.73 -16.11 6.29
N VAL A 36 -1.57 -15.10 6.08
CA VAL A 36 -1.16 -13.86 5.42
C VAL A 36 -0.30 -13.02 6.37
N VAL A 37 0.97 -12.85 6.00
CA VAL A 37 2.01 -12.15 6.78
C VAL A 37 2.46 -10.83 6.16
N GLY A 38 2.04 -10.56 4.92
CA GLY A 38 2.33 -9.31 4.24
C GLY A 38 1.25 -8.98 3.23
N MET A 39 0.98 -7.69 3.02
CA MET A 39 0.02 -7.23 2.03
C MET A 39 0.35 -5.83 1.52
N GLY A 40 -0.19 -5.49 0.36
CA GLY A 40 -0.20 -4.13 -0.18
C GLY A 40 -1.24 -4.03 -1.31
N ARG A 41 -1.76 -2.83 -1.55
CA ARG A 41 -2.83 -2.60 -2.52
C ARG A 41 -2.58 -1.32 -3.32
N VAL A 42 -3.16 -1.28 -4.51
CA VAL A 42 -3.30 -0.07 -5.31
C VAL A 42 -4.79 0.19 -5.53
N VAL A 43 -5.18 1.44 -5.34
CA VAL A 43 -6.49 1.98 -5.72
C VAL A 43 -6.28 3.18 -6.64
N GLY A 44 -7.33 3.65 -7.31
CA GLY A 44 -7.21 4.78 -8.23
C GLY A 44 -8.28 4.76 -9.31
N ASP A 45 -8.09 5.61 -10.30
CA ASP A 45 -8.96 5.72 -11.49
C ASP A 45 -8.49 4.84 -12.67
N GLY A 46 -7.30 4.22 -12.56
CA GLY A 46 -6.73 3.38 -13.60
C GLY A 46 -6.09 4.16 -14.76
N GLY A 47 -5.86 5.47 -14.61
CA GLY A 47 -5.24 6.30 -15.63
C GLY A 47 -4.41 7.46 -15.09
N LEU A 48 -5.01 8.36 -14.32
CA LEU A 48 -4.34 9.59 -13.87
C LEU A 48 -3.90 9.53 -12.42
N ASN A 49 -4.67 8.93 -11.53
CA ASN A 49 -4.42 8.95 -10.10
C ASN A 49 -4.38 7.53 -9.53
N PHE A 50 -3.30 7.23 -8.83
CA PHE A 50 -3.10 5.97 -8.12
C PHE A 50 -2.69 6.26 -6.69
N GLU A 51 -3.18 5.45 -5.76
CA GLU A 51 -2.76 5.50 -4.36
C GLU A 51 -2.35 4.10 -3.91
N ILE A 52 -1.14 4.00 -3.37
CA ILE A 52 -0.67 2.80 -2.71
C ILE A 52 -1.19 2.82 -1.28
N VAL A 53 -2.00 1.82 -0.94
CA VAL A 53 -2.66 1.70 0.36
C VAL A 53 -2.39 0.35 0.99
N ASP A 54 -2.61 0.28 2.30
CA ASP A 54 -2.60 -0.97 3.07
C ASP A 54 -1.29 -1.77 2.96
N VAL A 55 -0.14 -1.10 2.83
CA VAL A 55 1.17 -1.75 2.89
C VAL A 55 1.45 -2.12 4.35
N ALA A 56 1.51 -3.42 4.63
CA ALA A 56 1.77 -3.94 5.96
C ALA A 56 2.53 -5.26 5.92
N VAL A 57 3.39 -5.44 6.92
CA VAL A 57 4.10 -6.70 7.19
C VAL A 57 3.90 -7.02 8.66
N ASP A 58 3.55 -8.28 8.91
CA ASP A 58 3.42 -8.83 10.25
C ASP A 58 4.70 -8.58 11.05
N PRO A 59 4.65 -8.01 12.27
CA PRO A 59 5.83 -7.67 13.06
C PRO A 59 6.84 -8.82 13.20
N GLU A 60 6.37 -10.06 13.36
CA GLU A 60 7.25 -11.25 13.49
C GLU A 60 8.02 -11.57 12.19
N HIS A 61 7.63 -10.94 11.10
CA HIS A 61 8.17 -11.12 9.76
C HIS A 61 8.80 -9.85 9.18
N GLN A 62 8.87 -8.77 9.96
CA GLN A 62 9.57 -7.54 9.59
C GLN A 62 11.10 -7.75 9.58
N GLY A 63 11.84 -6.84 8.93
CA GLY A 63 13.30 -6.95 8.76
C GLY A 63 13.76 -8.00 7.74
N LYS A 64 12.85 -8.87 7.25
CA LYS A 64 13.15 -9.96 6.29
C LYS A 64 12.99 -9.55 4.81
N GLY A 65 12.89 -8.26 4.53
CA GLY A 65 12.73 -7.72 3.16
C GLY A 65 11.32 -7.88 2.54
N LEU A 66 10.32 -8.37 3.28
CA LEU A 66 8.97 -8.59 2.75
C LEU A 66 8.29 -7.29 2.27
N GLY A 67 8.49 -6.18 2.98
CA GLY A 67 7.95 -4.87 2.56
C GLY A 67 8.53 -4.41 1.21
N ARG A 68 9.81 -4.71 0.97
CA ARG A 68 10.46 -4.46 -0.33
C ARG A 68 9.87 -5.36 -1.41
N GLN A 69 9.62 -6.64 -1.13
CA GLN A 69 9.00 -7.54 -2.10
C GLN A 69 7.60 -7.06 -2.49
N ILE A 70 6.76 -6.69 -1.51
CA ILE A 70 5.43 -6.11 -1.73
C ILE A 70 5.51 -4.89 -2.66
N MET A 71 6.38 -3.94 -2.34
CA MET A 71 6.56 -2.73 -3.14
C MET A 71 7.09 -3.04 -4.54
N SER A 72 8.03 -3.98 -4.70
CA SER A 72 8.51 -4.39 -6.03
C SER A 72 7.37 -4.91 -6.93
N HIS A 73 6.46 -5.72 -6.37
CA HIS A 73 5.29 -6.18 -7.13
C HIS A 73 4.33 -5.05 -7.49
N ILE A 74 4.09 -4.12 -6.56
CA ILE A 74 3.26 -2.93 -6.79
C ILE A 74 3.86 -2.04 -7.88
N MET A 75 5.16 -1.75 -7.82
CA MET A 75 5.84 -0.95 -8.84
C MET A 75 5.81 -1.63 -10.20
N GLY A 76 5.98 -2.96 -10.26
CA GLY A 76 5.82 -3.70 -11.50
C GLY A 76 4.41 -3.61 -12.09
N TYR A 77 3.37 -3.57 -11.26
CA TYR A 77 2.01 -3.29 -11.72
C TYR A 77 1.88 -1.86 -12.26
N LEU A 78 2.35 -0.87 -11.50
CA LEU A 78 2.25 0.55 -11.87
C LEU A 78 3.00 0.86 -13.16
N GLU A 79 4.17 0.27 -13.41
CA GLU A 79 4.92 0.44 -14.66
C GLU A 79 4.11 0.05 -15.90
N ARG A 80 3.20 -0.93 -15.77
CA ARG A 80 2.35 -1.38 -16.88
C ARG A 80 1.02 -0.63 -16.97
N ALA A 81 0.49 -0.20 -15.83
CA ALA A 81 -0.88 0.32 -15.71
C ALA A 81 -0.95 1.85 -15.67
N ALA A 82 0.10 2.51 -15.16
CA ALA A 82 0.14 3.96 -15.00
C ALA A 82 0.78 4.61 -16.24
N PRO A 83 0.02 5.36 -17.05
CA PRO A 83 0.57 6.07 -18.19
C PRO A 83 1.51 7.20 -17.77
N GLN A 84 2.29 7.71 -18.73
CA GLN A 84 3.15 8.87 -18.50
C GLN A 84 2.35 10.06 -17.94
N GLY A 85 2.82 10.63 -16.84
CA GLY A 85 2.16 11.75 -16.16
C GLY A 85 1.16 11.34 -15.09
N ALA A 86 0.91 10.04 -14.88
CA ALA A 86 0.11 9.57 -13.75
C ALA A 86 0.72 10.00 -12.40
N TYR A 87 -0.15 10.38 -11.48
CA TYR A 87 0.21 10.80 -10.13
C TYR A 87 0.00 9.65 -9.15
N ILE A 88 1.09 9.17 -8.57
CA ILE A 88 1.11 8.01 -7.67
C ILE A 88 1.46 8.49 -6.26
N THR A 89 0.55 8.31 -5.32
CA THR A 89 0.70 8.79 -3.95
C THR A 89 0.59 7.67 -2.92
N LEU A 90 1.04 7.95 -1.69
CA LEU A 90 0.86 7.11 -0.52
C LEU A 90 1.05 7.95 0.75
N MET A 91 0.50 7.46 1.87
CA MET A 91 0.81 7.99 3.20
C MET A 91 1.91 7.12 3.83
N ALA A 92 3.09 7.72 4.04
CA ALA A 92 4.29 7.00 4.44
C ALA A 92 4.53 7.03 5.96
N ASP A 93 4.21 5.96 6.66
CA ASP A 93 4.66 5.77 8.06
C ASP A 93 6.17 5.47 8.14
N VAL A 94 6.73 4.86 7.07
CA VAL A 94 8.17 4.54 6.94
C VAL A 94 8.69 5.06 5.59
N PRO A 95 9.01 6.36 5.46
CA PRO A 95 9.43 6.98 4.20
C PRO A 95 10.62 6.28 3.51
N SER A 96 11.59 5.81 4.30
CA SER A 96 12.81 5.18 3.80
C SER A 96 12.59 3.87 3.03
N LEU A 97 11.43 3.22 3.19
CA LEU A 97 11.04 2.09 2.34
C LEU A 97 10.71 2.57 0.93
N TYR A 98 9.91 3.63 0.82
CA TYR A 98 9.34 4.12 -0.42
C TYR A 98 10.35 4.94 -1.24
N GLU A 99 11.25 5.66 -0.57
CA GLU A 99 12.35 6.40 -1.21
C GLU A 99 13.23 5.49 -2.10
N LYS A 100 13.40 4.21 -1.71
CA LYS A 100 14.12 3.20 -2.50
C LYS A 100 13.47 2.89 -3.85
N PHE A 101 12.20 3.24 -4.03
CA PHE A 101 11.43 3.08 -5.26
C PHE A 101 11.22 4.42 -5.99
N GLY A 102 11.94 5.48 -5.59
CA GLY A 102 11.88 6.78 -6.24
C GLY A 102 10.78 7.72 -5.74
N PHE A 103 10.02 7.32 -4.71
CA PHE A 103 9.08 8.23 -4.06
C PHE A 103 9.82 9.35 -3.36
N LYS A 104 9.20 10.53 -3.35
CA LYS A 104 9.71 11.73 -2.68
C LYS A 104 8.61 12.28 -1.79
N LEU A 105 9.02 12.96 -0.72
CA LEU A 105 8.08 13.73 0.09
C LEU A 105 7.47 14.85 -0.76
N SER A 106 6.16 15.04 -0.66
CA SER A 106 5.45 16.13 -1.35
C SER A 106 5.76 17.51 -0.73
N ARG A 107 6.12 17.53 0.56
CA ARG A 107 6.48 18.75 1.29
C ARG A 107 7.85 19.29 0.84
N PRO A 108 8.06 20.62 0.89
CA PRO A 108 7.13 21.64 1.40
C PRO A 108 6.06 22.10 0.40
N ALA A 109 6.10 21.63 -0.86
CA ALA A 109 5.18 22.11 -1.88
C ALA A 109 3.71 21.70 -1.61
N SER A 110 3.48 20.55 -0.98
CA SER A 110 2.16 20.07 -0.59
C SER A 110 2.23 19.15 0.63
N GLU A 111 1.20 19.20 1.48
CA GLU A 111 1.11 18.40 2.71
C GLU A 111 0.02 17.33 2.60
N GLY A 112 0.24 16.18 3.23
CA GLY A 112 -0.77 15.13 3.35
C GLY A 112 -1.83 15.53 4.40
N MET A 113 -3.11 15.39 4.06
CA MET A 113 -4.23 15.66 4.95
C MET A 113 -5.20 14.49 4.95
N TYR A 114 -5.85 14.21 6.08
CA TYR A 114 -6.83 13.14 6.19
C TYR A 114 -8.02 13.55 7.07
N LEU A 115 -9.18 12.95 6.82
CA LEU A 115 -10.39 13.06 7.64
C LEU A 115 -10.97 11.66 7.85
N VAL A 116 -11.29 11.31 9.09
CA VAL A 116 -11.96 10.05 9.45
C VAL A 116 -13.42 10.37 9.78
N LYS A 117 -14.35 9.56 9.25
CA LYS A 117 -15.78 9.62 9.53
C LYS A 117 -16.20 8.41 10.35
#